data_AF-A0A946V820-F1
#
_entry.id   AF-A0A946V820-F1
#
_cell.length_a   1.000
_cell.length_b   1.000
_cell.length_c   1.000
_cell.angle_alpha   90.00
_cell.angle_beta   90.00
_cell.angle_gamma   90.00
#
_symmetry.space_group_name_H-M   'P 1'
#
loop_
_entity.id
_entity.type
_entity.pdbx_description
1 polymer ?
#
loop_
_entity_poly.entity_id
_entity_poly.type
_entity_poly.pdbx_seq_one_letter_code
_entity_poly.pdbx_strand_id
1 'polypeptide(L)'
;MYALNNIHLVHYSNDLLNIVSKNIAKQATHLLPDLRKVTVFLPNQLSQTLLRENILKEVALQGHDAVFPPTLTTLRQWVRSKHEINKPVLSQYARELILVDAIKQQPDLFSSANPWGIANELLSLFDAMLLNDIKPIEFNSYYQDENQDISHALLHESDLVKVLWEAWQIQITDEDYLDPTQAYTDALKNVNTAEEDIFYCVGLDQLSKLECNFLNKAEQRSKLFFFAYASNQDYSTRTDFWLKKHLSPD
;
A
#
# COMPACT_ATOMS: atom_id res chain seq x y z
N MET A 1 12.07 8.69 -21.49
CA MET A 1 12.01 10.07 -20.97
C MET A 1 10.54 10.48 -20.86
N TYR A 2 9.85 9.99 -19.82
CA TYR A 2 8.48 10.41 -19.50
C TYR A 2 8.53 11.35 -18.30
N ALA A 3 7.79 12.45 -18.38
CA ALA A 3 7.95 13.60 -17.50
C ALA A 3 7.31 13.36 -16.13
N LEU A 4 8.05 13.70 -15.08
CA LEU A 4 7.65 13.87 -13.67
C LEU A 4 6.55 14.95 -13.46
N ASN A 5 5.64 15.16 -14.41
CA ASN A 5 4.80 16.37 -14.49
C ASN A 5 3.66 16.43 -13.47
N ASN A 6 3.29 15.32 -12.82
CA ASN A 6 2.12 15.26 -11.94
C ASN A 6 2.46 14.99 -10.46
N ILE A 7 3.74 15.13 -10.07
CA ILE A 7 4.16 15.05 -8.66
C ILE A 7 4.23 16.46 -8.06
N HIS A 8 3.47 16.68 -7.01
CA HIS A 8 3.34 17.95 -6.31
C HIS A 8 3.84 17.82 -4.87
N LEU A 9 4.98 18.45 -4.59
CA LEU A 9 5.55 18.53 -3.26
C LEU A 9 5.01 19.77 -2.54
N VAL A 10 4.46 19.57 -1.36
CA VAL A 10 3.84 20.62 -0.55
C VAL A 10 4.65 20.81 0.71
N HIS A 11 5.00 22.05 1.03
CA HIS A 11 5.68 22.36 2.28
C HIS A 11 4.78 22.05 3.49
N TYR A 12 5.35 21.51 4.57
CA TYR A 12 4.60 21.13 5.79
C TYR A 12 3.79 22.27 6.44
N SER A 13 4.15 23.53 6.19
CA SER A 13 3.39 24.69 6.68
C SER A 13 2.07 24.91 5.95
N ASN A 14 1.85 24.24 4.81
CA ASN A 14 0.70 24.45 3.96
C ASN A 14 -0.33 23.34 4.16
N ASP A 15 -1.61 23.65 4.01
CA ASP A 15 -2.68 22.66 4.05
C ASP A 15 -2.73 21.87 2.74
N LEU A 16 -2.22 20.63 2.79
CA LEU A 16 -2.21 19.70 1.66
C LEU A 16 -3.61 19.43 1.11
N LEU A 17 -4.62 19.27 1.96
CA LEU A 17 -5.97 18.92 1.54
C LEU A 17 -6.63 20.09 0.80
N ASN A 18 -6.37 21.32 1.25
CA ASN A 18 -6.82 22.53 0.57
C ASN A 18 -6.15 22.74 -0.80
N ILE A 19 -4.85 22.42 -0.91
CA ILE A 19 -4.15 22.47 -2.20
C ILE A 19 -4.72 21.44 -3.17
N VAL A 20 -4.95 20.22 -2.69
CA VAL A 20 -5.53 19.13 -3.49
C VAL A 20 -6.95 19.50 -3.95
N SER A 21 -7.80 20.02 -3.07
CA SER A 21 -9.18 20.40 -3.45
C SER A 21 -9.21 21.45 -4.56
N LYS A 22 -8.34 22.48 -4.47
CA LYS A 22 -8.18 23.49 -5.52
C LYS A 22 -7.69 22.88 -6.82
N ASN A 23 -6.75 21.95 -6.76
CA ASN A 23 -6.25 21.27 -7.95
C ASN A 23 -7.35 20.43 -8.61
N ILE A 24 -8.11 19.65 -7.84
CA ILE A 24 -9.25 18.87 -8.35
C ILE A 24 -10.26 19.79 -9.03
N ALA A 25 -10.67 20.86 -8.37
CA ALA A 25 -11.65 21.80 -8.93
C ALA A 25 -11.16 22.48 -10.22
N LYS A 26 -9.84 22.66 -10.40
CA LYS A 26 -9.24 23.26 -11.60
C LYS A 26 -8.98 22.26 -12.73
N GLN A 27 -8.54 21.04 -12.42
CA GLN A 27 -8.20 20.03 -13.43
C GLN A 27 -9.44 19.28 -13.93
N ALA A 28 -10.41 19.07 -13.04
CA ALA A 28 -11.66 18.39 -13.34
C ALA A 28 -12.79 19.35 -13.73
N THR A 29 -12.49 20.62 -14.08
CA THR A 29 -13.53 21.60 -14.47
C THR A 29 -14.41 21.09 -15.62
N HIS A 30 -13.82 20.35 -16.58
CA HIS A 30 -14.55 19.74 -17.70
C HIS A 30 -15.49 18.58 -17.29
N LEU A 31 -15.34 18.04 -16.08
CA LEU A 31 -16.18 16.98 -15.53
C LEU A 31 -17.28 17.54 -14.63
N LEU A 32 -17.20 18.82 -14.22
CA LEU A 32 -18.21 19.40 -13.34
C LEU A 32 -19.58 19.44 -14.03
N PRO A 33 -20.67 19.12 -13.30
CA PRO A 33 -20.75 18.87 -11.86
C PRO A 33 -20.55 17.39 -11.44
N ASP A 34 -20.07 16.49 -12.30
CA ASP A 34 -19.93 15.06 -12.02
C ASP A 34 -18.47 14.60 -11.82
N LEU A 35 -18.04 14.49 -10.55
CA LEU A 35 -16.69 14.06 -10.21
C LEU A 35 -16.56 12.55 -9.95
N ARG A 36 -17.55 11.71 -10.31
CA ARG A 36 -17.50 10.27 -10.02
C ARG A 36 -16.33 9.52 -10.68
N LYS A 37 -15.78 10.07 -11.77
CA LYS A 37 -14.56 9.56 -12.43
C LYS A 37 -13.25 9.92 -11.70
N VAL A 38 -13.34 10.79 -10.70
CA VAL A 38 -12.19 11.18 -9.87
C VAL A 38 -12.16 10.31 -8.63
N THR A 39 -11.04 9.63 -8.41
CA THR A 39 -10.75 8.85 -7.20
C THR A 39 -9.56 9.45 -6.48
N VAL A 40 -9.71 9.71 -5.18
CA VAL A 40 -8.63 10.20 -4.32
C VAL A 40 -8.26 9.12 -3.32
N PHE A 41 -7.01 8.67 -3.41
CA PHE A 41 -6.37 7.78 -2.46
C PHE A 41 -5.74 8.58 -1.31
N LEU A 42 -6.21 8.28 -0.10
CA LEU A 42 -5.73 8.83 1.16
C LEU A 42 -5.06 7.73 1.99
N PRO A 43 -4.12 8.06 2.89
CA PRO A 43 -3.46 7.07 3.75
C PRO A 43 -4.43 6.44 4.74
N ASN A 44 -5.45 7.19 5.16
CA ASN A 44 -6.49 6.73 6.07
C ASN A 44 -7.81 7.48 5.81
N GLN A 45 -8.88 7.06 6.50
CA GLN A 45 -10.22 7.61 6.30
C GLN A 45 -10.47 8.93 7.06
N LEU A 46 -9.59 9.33 7.99
CA LEU A 46 -9.82 10.48 8.87
C LEU A 46 -9.92 11.81 8.10
N SER A 47 -9.19 11.93 7.00
CA SER A 47 -9.14 13.14 6.17
C SER A 47 -10.26 13.23 5.12
N GLN A 48 -11.12 12.21 4.98
CA GLN A 48 -12.13 12.17 3.92
C GLN A 48 -13.18 13.27 4.05
N THR A 49 -13.69 13.49 5.26
CA THR A 49 -14.74 14.49 5.51
C THR A 49 -14.21 15.89 5.21
N LEU A 50 -13.05 16.24 5.75
CA LEU A 50 -12.43 17.55 5.55
C LEU A 50 -12.11 17.80 4.08
N LEU A 51 -11.53 16.81 3.37
CA LEU A 51 -11.25 16.95 1.95
C LEU A 51 -12.54 17.12 1.12
N ARG A 52 -13.59 16.36 1.43
CA ARG A 52 -14.89 16.49 0.76
C ARG A 52 -15.46 17.89 0.91
N GLU A 53 -15.46 18.43 2.12
CA GLU A 53 -15.92 19.80 2.38
C GLU A 53 -15.11 20.84 1.62
N ASN A 54 -13.79 20.69 1.58
CA ASN A 54 -12.92 21.60 0.82
C ASN A 54 -13.20 21.53 -0.68
N ILE A 55 -13.42 20.34 -1.24
CA ILE A 55 -13.79 20.19 -2.66
C ILE A 55 -15.13 20.86 -2.95
N LEU A 56 -16.15 20.63 -2.12
CA LEU A 56 -17.46 21.24 -2.31
C LEU A 56 -17.40 22.78 -2.22
N LYS A 57 -16.62 23.33 -1.30
CA LYS A 57 -16.38 24.79 -1.20
C LYS A 57 -15.72 25.33 -2.47
N GLU A 58 -14.65 24.70 -2.94
CA GLU A 58 -13.92 25.15 -4.14
C GLU A 58 -14.77 25.06 -5.41
N VAL A 59 -15.62 24.04 -5.52
CA VAL A 59 -16.52 23.89 -6.68
C VAL A 59 -17.71 24.87 -6.62
N ALA A 60 -18.24 25.16 -5.43
CA ALA A 60 -19.27 26.19 -5.25
C ALA A 60 -18.76 27.58 -5.68
N LEU A 61 -17.49 27.89 -5.42
CA LEU A 61 -16.86 29.14 -5.91
C LEU A 61 -16.80 29.24 -7.45
N GLN A 62 -16.91 28.11 -8.16
CA GLN A 62 -16.98 28.06 -9.63
C GLN A 62 -18.42 28.11 -10.15
N GLY A 63 -19.42 28.34 -9.28
CA GLY A 63 -20.83 28.48 -9.66
C GLY A 63 -21.60 27.16 -9.73
N HIS A 64 -21.09 26.09 -9.13
CA HIS A 64 -21.76 24.80 -9.07
C HIS A 64 -22.26 24.49 -7.65
N ASP A 65 -23.55 24.74 -7.42
CA ASP A 65 -24.18 24.57 -6.09
C ASP A 65 -24.43 23.09 -5.71
N ALA A 66 -24.40 22.18 -6.68
CA ALA A 66 -24.56 20.75 -6.48
C ALA A 66 -23.59 19.96 -7.37
N VAL A 67 -22.93 18.96 -6.77
CA VAL A 67 -21.83 18.20 -7.39
C VAL A 67 -21.94 16.74 -6.97
N PHE A 68 -21.76 15.80 -7.91
CA PHE A 68 -21.51 14.41 -7.53
C PHE A 68 -20.06 14.29 -7.06
N PRO A 69 -19.82 13.91 -5.79
CA PRO A 69 -18.49 13.98 -5.21
C PRO A 69 -17.56 12.92 -5.81
N PRO A 70 -16.23 13.15 -5.74
CA PRO A 70 -15.26 12.12 -6.06
C PRO A 70 -15.31 10.97 -5.06
N THR A 71 -14.77 9.83 -5.47
CA THR A 71 -14.55 8.70 -4.56
C THR A 71 -13.35 9.00 -3.68
N LEU A 72 -13.56 9.14 -2.36
CA LEU A 72 -12.48 9.32 -1.39
C LEU A 72 -12.29 8.01 -0.62
N THR A 73 -11.12 7.39 -0.72
CA THR A 73 -10.89 6.06 -0.17
C THR A 73 -9.41 5.79 0.08
N THR A 74 -9.06 4.65 0.66
CA THR A 74 -7.67 4.17 0.69
C THR A 74 -7.44 3.28 -0.53
N LEU A 75 -6.18 3.17 -0.98
CA LEU A 75 -5.85 2.28 -2.10
C LEU A 75 -6.31 0.85 -1.82
N ARG A 76 -6.06 0.35 -0.61
CA ARG A 76 -6.48 -0.98 -0.17
C ARG A 76 -7.99 -1.19 -0.25
N GLN A 77 -8.79 -0.22 0.20
CA GLN A 77 -10.25 -0.33 0.15
C GLN A 77 -10.76 -0.29 -1.29
N TRP A 78 -10.19 0.58 -2.14
CA TRP A 78 -10.53 0.67 -3.56
C TRP A 78 -10.27 -0.64 -4.29
N VAL A 79 -9.07 -1.22 -4.15
CA VAL A 79 -8.70 -2.48 -4.78
C VAL A 79 -9.65 -3.60 -4.36
N ARG A 80 -9.94 -3.71 -3.05
CA ARG A 80 -10.89 -4.70 -2.53
C ARG A 80 -12.30 -4.52 -3.09
N SER A 81 -12.73 -3.29 -3.36
CA SER A 81 -14.04 -3.03 -3.98
C SER A 81 -14.13 -3.45 -5.46
N LYS A 82 -12.99 -3.67 -6.12
CA LYS A 82 -12.90 -3.99 -7.55
C LYS A 82 -12.61 -5.46 -7.82
N HIS A 83 -12.22 -6.21 -6.81
CA HIS A 83 -11.84 -7.61 -6.93
C HIS A 83 -12.77 -8.49 -6.13
N GLU A 84 -13.43 -9.43 -6.82
CA GLU A 84 -14.27 -10.44 -6.16
C GLU A 84 -13.37 -11.46 -5.47
N ILE A 85 -13.62 -11.69 -4.18
CA ILE A 85 -12.91 -12.69 -3.39
C ILE A 85 -13.85 -13.88 -3.23
N ASN A 86 -13.50 -15.00 -3.86
CA ASN A 86 -14.32 -16.22 -3.88
C ASN A 86 -14.05 -17.17 -2.71
N LYS A 87 -13.14 -16.81 -1.81
CA LYS A 87 -12.77 -17.59 -0.62
C LYS A 87 -12.96 -16.77 0.66
N PRO A 88 -13.28 -17.41 1.79
CA PRO A 88 -13.33 -16.72 3.07
C PRO A 88 -11.94 -16.17 3.43
N VAL A 89 -11.88 -14.90 3.79
CA VAL A 89 -10.63 -14.24 4.20
C VAL A 89 -10.47 -14.36 5.72
N LEU A 90 -9.29 -14.77 6.18
CA LEU A 90 -9.00 -14.88 7.61
C LEU A 90 -9.08 -13.53 8.32
N SER A 91 -9.61 -13.56 9.55
CA SER A 91 -9.47 -12.44 10.48
C SER A 91 -8.04 -12.40 11.04
N GLN A 92 -7.60 -11.23 11.52
CA GLN A 92 -6.29 -11.08 12.14
C GLN A 92 -6.08 -12.06 13.30
N TYR A 93 -7.08 -12.22 14.17
CA TYR A 93 -7.03 -13.17 15.29
C TYR A 93 -6.90 -14.63 14.83
N ALA A 94 -7.57 -15.00 13.73
CA ALA A 94 -7.45 -16.35 13.18
C ALA A 94 -6.04 -16.61 12.63
N ARG A 95 -5.43 -15.62 11.95
CA ARG A 95 -4.03 -15.71 11.48
C ARG A 95 -3.07 -15.91 12.65
N GLU A 96 -3.25 -15.14 13.71
CA GLU A 96 -2.42 -15.21 14.93
C GLU A 96 -2.55 -16.59 15.59
N LEU A 97 -3.76 -17.11 15.75
CA LEU A 97 -3.99 -18.44 16.34
C LEU A 97 -3.32 -19.56 15.55
N ILE A 98 -3.51 -19.57 14.22
CA ILE A 98 -2.89 -20.56 13.32
C ILE A 98 -1.36 -20.53 13.48
N LEU A 99 -0.77 -19.34 13.48
CA LEU A 99 0.68 -19.20 13.57
C LEU A 99 1.21 -19.56 14.97
N VAL A 100 0.49 -19.21 16.04
CA VAL A 100 0.85 -19.62 17.40
C VAL A 100 0.83 -21.14 17.53
N ASP A 101 -0.13 -21.83 16.93
CA ASP A 101 -0.20 -23.29 16.95
C ASP A 101 0.97 -23.91 16.17
N ALA A 102 1.35 -23.34 15.03
CA ALA A 102 2.55 -23.76 14.29
C ALA A 102 3.85 -23.54 15.08
N ILE A 103 3.99 -22.40 15.78
CA ILE A 103 5.13 -22.10 16.65
C ILE A 103 5.23 -23.12 17.79
N LYS A 104 4.10 -23.46 18.44
CA LYS A 104 4.06 -24.44 19.54
C LYS A 104 4.43 -25.86 19.10
N GLN A 105 4.23 -26.21 17.83
CA GLN A 105 4.67 -27.49 17.28
C GLN A 105 6.19 -27.56 17.10
N GLN A 106 6.91 -26.44 17.26
CA GLN A 106 8.36 -26.33 17.15
C GLN A 106 9.00 -25.78 18.45
N PRO A 107 8.84 -26.47 19.59
CA PRO A 107 9.24 -25.94 20.90
C PRO A 107 10.75 -25.70 21.02
N ASP A 108 11.57 -26.48 20.31
CA ASP A 108 13.04 -26.36 20.33
C ASP A 108 13.53 -25.04 19.72
N LEU A 109 12.75 -24.42 18.84
CA LEU A 109 13.13 -23.18 18.13
C LEU A 109 12.78 -21.90 18.90
N PHE A 110 11.83 -21.94 19.83
CA PHE A 110 11.29 -20.73 20.49
C PHE A 110 11.18 -20.84 22.02
N SER A 111 11.93 -21.76 22.63
CA SER A 111 11.79 -22.20 24.03
C SER A 111 11.78 -21.10 25.12
N SER A 112 12.24 -19.87 24.83
CA SER A 112 12.26 -18.74 25.78
C SER A 112 11.36 -17.56 25.39
N ALA A 113 10.75 -17.57 24.21
CA ALA A 113 10.04 -16.42 23.66
C ALA A 113 8.52 -16.57 23.76
N ASN A 114 7.81 -15.45 23.90
CA ASN A 114 6.34 -15.45 23.92
C ASN A 114 5.79 -15.76 22.52
N PRO A 115 5.08 -16.89 22.29
CA PRO A 115 4.60 -17.28 20.97
C PRO A 115 3.69 -16.23 20.31
N TRP A 116 2.92 -15.50 21.10
CA TRP A 116 2.04 -14.43 20.59
C TRP A 116 2.82 -13.22 20.08
N GLY A 117 3.90 -12.85 20.77
CA GLY A 117 4.78 -11.76 20.33
C GLY A 117 5.46 -12.11 19.01
N ILE A 118 6.01 -13.33 18.93
CA ILE A 118 6.65 -13.84 17.71
C ILE A 118 5.64 -13.91 16.56
N ALA A 119 4.43 -14.41 16.81
CA ALA A 119 3.42 -14.50 15.77
C ALA A 119 3.09 -13.12 15.17
N ASN A 120 2.97 -12.07 15.98
CA ASN A 120 2.69 -10.72 15.49
C ASN A 120 3.83 -10.16 14.64
N GLU A 121 5.08 -10.35 15.06
CA GLU A 121 6.26 -9.92 14.32
C GLU A 121 6.40 -10.68 13.00
N LEU A 122 6.21 -12.00 13.02
CA LEU A 122 6.22 -12.83 11.82
C LEU A 122 5.09 -12.48 10.86
N LEU A 123 3.85 -12.27 11.33
CA LEU A 123 2.75 -11.84 10.46
C LEU A 123 3.05 -10.50 9.80
N SER A 124 3.67 -9.57 10.53
CA SER A 124 4.10 -8.28 9.97
C SER A 124 5.18 -8.43 8.91
N LEU A 125 6.16 -9.33 9.14
CA LEU A 125 7.20 -9.68 8.17
C LEU A 125 6.58 -10.34 6.92
N PHE A 126 5.68 -11.30 7.13
CA PHE A 126 4.95 -12.02 6.10
C PHE A 126 4.15 -11.05 5.22
N ASP A 127 3.45 -10.11 5.83
CA ASP A 127 2.72 -9.05 5.13
C ASP A 127 3.68 -8.18 4.30
N ALA A 128 4.80 -7.78 4.87
CA ALA A 128 5.81 -6.98 4.17
C ALA A 128 6.44 -7.76 2.99
N MET A 129 6.72 -9.05 3.14
CA MET A 129 7.26 -9.91 2.08
C MET A 129 6.28 -10.02 0.92
N LEU A 130 5.01 -10.34 1.21
CA LEU A 130 3.96 -10.43 0.20
C LEU A 130 3.79 -9.12 -0.58
N LEU A 131 3.68 -8.00 0.14
CA LEU A 131 3.50 -6.68 -0.44
C LEU A 131 4.69 -6.24 -1.32
N ASN A 132 5.88 -6.77 -1.05
CA ASN A 132 7.09 -6.47 -1.81
C ASN A 132 7.47 -7.55 -2.84
N ASP A 133 6.63 -8.56 -3.03
CA ASP A 133 6.85 -9.70 -3.95
C ASP A 133 8.19 -10.41 -3.66
N ILE A 134 8.56 -10.51 -2.38
CA ILE A 134 9.80 -11.15 -1.91
C ILE A 134 9.47 -12.58 -1.50
N LYS A 135 10.24 -13.55 -2.03
CA LYS A 135 10.08 -14.96 -1.64
C LYS A 135 10.97 -15.30 -0.44
N PRO A 136 10.53 -16.17 0.49
CA PRO A 136 11.36 -16.60 1.62
C PRO A 136 12.74 -17.15 1.23
N ILE A 137 12.87 -17.79 0.06
CA ILE A 137 14.12 -18.35 -0.46
C ILE A 137 15.16 -17.26 -0.78
N GLU A 138 14.73 -16.03 -1.04
CA GLU A 138 15.62 -14.92 -1.44
C GLU A 138 16.36 -14.28 -0.25
N PHE A 139 15.94 -14.57 0.99
CA PHE A 139 16.64 -14.09 2.20
C PHE A 139 18.06 -14.65 2.28
N ASN A 140 18.25 -15.94 1.98
CA ASN A 140 19.55 -16.60 2.09
C ASN A 140 20.57 -16.10 1.05
N SER A 141 20.11 -15.59 -0.10
CA SER A 141 20.99 -15.05 -1.14
C SER A 141 21.52 -13.63 -0.86
N TYR A 142 20.88 -12.89 0.05
CA TYR A 142 21.22 -11.47 0.29
C TYR A 142 22.40 -11.28 1.27
N TYR A 143 22.70 -12.29 2.09
CA TYR A 143 23.65 -12.18 3.21
C TYR A 143 24.90 -13.06 3.09
N GLN A 144 25.21 -13.56 1.88
CA GLN A 144 26.38 -14.40 1.66
C GLN A 144 27.72 -13.64 1.67
N ASP A 145 27.73 -12.30 1.61
CA ASP A 145 28.97 -11.59 1.21
C ASP A 145 29.77 -10.81 2.26
N GLU A 146 29.31 -10.54 3.51
CA GLU A 146 30.07 -9.57 4.34
C GLU A 146 30.35 -9.84 5.84
N ASN A 147 29.92 -10.92 6.50
CA ASN A 147 30.43 -11.25 7.85
C ASN A 147 30.06 -12.68 8.27
N GLN A 148 31.03 -13.58 8.45
CA GLN A 148 30.77 -15.03 8.65
C GLN A 148 29.96 -15.35 9.92
N ASP A 149 30.21 -14.70 11.06
CA ASP A 149 29.49 -15.01 12.31
C ASP A 149 28.08 -14.39 12.38
N ILE A 150 27.87 -13.20 11.82
CA ILE A 150 26.54 -12.56 11.72
C ILE A 150 25.71 -13.30 10.67
N SER A 151 26.35 -13.81 9.61
CA SER A 151 25.71 -14.59 8.55
C SER A 151 25.10 -15.88 9.12
N HIS A 152 25.77 -16.61 10.01
CA HIS A 152 25.23 -17.89 10.51
C HIS A 152 23.96 -17.76 11.36
N ALA A 153 23.90 -16.80 12.29
CA ALA A 153 22.69 -16.58 13.11
C ALA A 153 21.52 -16.09 12.25
N LEU A 154 21.79 -15.16 11.33
CA LEU A 154 20.77 -14.62 10.43
C LEU A 154 20.29 -15.63 9.38
N LEU A 155 21.17 -16.50 8.89
CA LEU A 155 20.82 -17.62 8.02
C LEU A 155 19.92 -18.62 8.76
N HIS A 156 20.23 -18.92 10.01
CA HIS A 156 19.39 -19.80 10.84
C HIS A 156 17.99 -19.20 11.08
N GLU A 157 17.93 -17.89 11.40
CA GLU A 157 16.65 -17.17 11.52
C GLU A 157 15.87 -17.16 10.19
N SER A 158 16.55 -16.98 9.05
CA SER A 158 15.93 -17.00 7.73
C SER A 158 15.37 -18.37 7.35
N ASP A 159 16.10 -19.45 7.66
CA ASP A 159 15.62 -20.82 7.46
C ASP A 159 14.38 -21.12 8.33
N LEU A 160 14.37 -20.63 9.56
CA LEU A 160 13.23 -20.75 10.47
C LEU A 160 12.02 -19.95 9.98
N VAL A 161 12.22 -18.72 9.50
CA VAL A 161 11.18 -17.89 8.87
C VAL A 161 10.60 -18.62 7.65
N LYS A 162 11.44 -19.25 6.84
CA LYS A 162 11.00 -20.04 5.69
C LYS A 162 10.15 -21.24 6.11
N VAL A 163 10.60 -22.04 7.08
CA VAL A 163 9.86 -23.20 7.56
C VAL A 163 8.50 -22.79 8.12
N LEU A 164 8.44 -21.72 8.92
CA LEU A 164 7.18 -21.22 9.46
C LEU A 164 6.27 -20.64 8.40
N TRP A 165 6.82 -19.92 7.42
CA TRP A 165 6.06 -19.43 6.27
C TRP A 165 5.41 -20.59 5.51
N GLU A 166 6.18 -21.64 5.18
CA GLU A 166 5.68 -22.81 4.46
C GLU A 166 4.61 -23.55 5.26
N ALA A 167 4.83 -23.79 6.55
CA ALA A 167 3.86 -24.45 7.43
C ALA A 167 2.56 -23.64 7.52
N TRP A 168 2.67 -22.33 7.69
CA TRP A 168 1.52 -21.42 7.75
C TRP A 168 0.71 -21.40 6.44
N GLN A 169 1.39 -21.36 5.29
CA GLN A 169 0.73 -21.40 3.98
C GLN A 169 0.02 -22.73 3.72
N ILE A 170 0.61 -23.86 4.12
CA ILE A 170 -0.03 -25.18 4.02
C ILE A 170 -1.31 -25.19 4.85
N GLN A 171 -1.24 -24.75 6.11
CA GLN A 171 -2.40 -24.78 7.00
C GLN A 171 -3.54 -23.88 6.50
N ILE A 172 -3.25 -22.69 5.98
CA ILE A 172 -4.26 -21.82 5.36
C ILE A 172 -4.92 -22.49 4.15
N THR A 173 -4.11 -23.16 3.32
CA THR A 173 -4.59 -23.81 2.10
C THR A 173 -5.45 -25.02 2.41
N ASP A 174 -5.06 -25.84 3.40
CA ASP A 174 -5.79 -27.04 3.84
C ASP A 174 -7.16 -26.69 4.44
N GLU A 175 -7.27 -25.55 5.11
CA GLU A 175 -8.53 -25.04 5.67
C GLU A 175 -9.37 -24.24 4.64
N ASP A 176 -8.94 -24.17 3.37
CA ASP A 176 -9.57 -23.44 2.26
C ASP A 176 -9.85 -21.94 2.55
N TYR A 177 -8.99 -21.32 3.36
CA TYR A 177 -9.03 -19.89 3.63
C TYR A 177 -8.07 -19.12 2.72
N LEU A 178 -8.26 -17.79 2.68
CA LEU A 178 -7.34 -16.87 2.04
C LEU A 178 -6.76 -15.90 3.08
N ASP A 179 -5.44 -15.73 3.04
CA ASP A 179 -4.77 -14.69 3.82
C ASP A 179 -5.20 -13.28 3.32
N PRO A 180 -5.51 -12.33 4.20
CA PRO A 180 -5.95 -10.99 3.80
C PRO A 180 -4.91 -10.20 2.99
N THR A 181 -3.62 -10.40 3.24
CA THR A 181 -2.57 -9.73 2.46
C THR A 181 -2.39 -10.41 1.13
N GLN A 182 -2.43 -11.74 1.07
CA GLN A 182 -2.46 -12.48 -0.19
C GLN A 182 -3.66 -12.07 -1.07
N ALA A 183 -4.86 -11.99 -0.48
CA ALA A 183 -6.04 -11.51 -1.17
C ALA A 183 -5.85 -10.10 -1.75
N TYR A 184 -5.17 -9.23 -1.01
CA TYR A 184 -4.89 -7.87 -1.45
C TYR A 184 -3.82 -7.81 -2.55
N THR A 185 -2.75 -8.59 -2.46
CA THR A 185 -1.69 -8.62 -3.48
C THR A 185 -2.19 -9.23 -4.78
N ASP A 186 -3.01 -10.28 -4.72
CA ASP A 186 -3.67 -10.86 -5.88
C ASP A 186 -4.64 -9.85 -6.52
N ALA A 187 -5.42 -9.15 -5.70
CA ALA A 187 -6.30 -8.10 -6.19
C ALA A 187 -5.53 -6.94 -6.85
N LEU A 188 -4.40 -6.51 -6.29
CA LEU A 188 -3.52 -5.50 -6.88
C LEU A 188 -2.95 -5.94 -8.24
N LYS A 189 -2.62 -7.23 -8.39
CA LYS A 189 -2.07 -7.80 -9.63
C LYS A 189 -3.13 -7.86 -10.74
N ASN A 190 -4.40 -8.06 -10.38
CA ASN A 190 -5.49 -8.31 -11.34
C ASN A 190 -6.40 -7.10 -11.59
N VAL A 191 -6.43 -6.09 -10.71
CA VAL A 191 -7.27 -4.92 -10.88
C VAL A 191 -6.80 -4.08 -12.08
N ASN A 192 -7.75 -3.65 -12.90
CA ASN A 192 -7.50 -2.77 -14.04
C ASN A 192 -8.13 -1.39 -13.79
N THR A 193 -7.49 -0.36 -14.32
CA THR A 193 -8.02 1.01 -14.38
C THR A 193 -8.60 1.30 -15.77
N ALA A 194 -9.60 2.17 -15.84
CA ALA A 194 -10.14 2.67 -17.11
C ALA A 194 -9.32 3.88 -17.60
N GLU A 195 -9.34 4.14 -18.91
CA GLU A 195 -8.57 5.26 -19.50
C GLU A 195 -9.07 6.64 -19.05
N GLU A 196 -10.36 6.73 -18.73
CA GLU A 196 -11.01 7.97 -18.33
C GLU A 196 -10.94 8.24 -16.82
N ASP A 197 -10.37 7.31 -16.04
CA ASP A 197 -10.23 7.48 -14.60
C ASP A 197 -9.19 8.58 -14.29
N ILE A 198 -9.45 9.34 -13.22
CA ILE A 198 -8.51 10.33 -12.70
C ILE A 198 -8.20 9.98 -11.25
N PHE A 199 -6.94 9.72 -10.95
CA PHE A 199 -6.45 9.32 -9.64
C PHE A 199 -5.64 10.43 -8.98
N TYR A 200 -5.90 10.65 -7.70
CA TYR A 200 -5.12 11.54 -6.84
C TYR A 200 -4.56 10.73 -5.67
N CYS A 201 -3.24 10.62 -5.57
CA CYS A 201 -2.54 10.03 -4.42
C CYS A 201 -2.13 11.15 -3.47
N VAL A 202 -2.70 11.20 -2.27
CA VAL A 202 -2.52 12.32 -1.34
C VAL A 202 -1.95 11.83 -0.03
N GLY A 203 -0.72 12.24 0.29
CA GLY A 203 -0.05 11.89 1.55
C GLY A 203 0.31 10.41 1.67
N LEU A 204 0.48 9.70 0.54
CA LEU A 204 0.95 8.32 0.52
C LEU A 204 2.48 8.32 0.62
N ASP A 205 3.00 8.13 1.83
CA ASP A 205 4.43 8.15 2.15
C ASP A 205 5.07 6.75 2.18
N GLN A 206 4.25 5.72 2.37
CA GLN A 206 4.68 4.32 2.47
C GLN A 206 3.81 3.44 1.56
N LEU A 207 4.23 3.31 0.31
CA LEU A 207 3.67 2.32 -0.60
C LEU A 207 4.65 1.16 -0.74
N SER A 208 4.09 -0.02 -0.87
CA SER A 208 4.84 -1.24 -1.18
C SER A 208 5.21 -1.34 -2.65
N LYS A 209 6.16 -2.22 -3.00
CA LYS A 209 6.55 -2.46 -4.40
C LYS A 209 5.35 -2.82 -5.30
N LEU A 210 4.43 -3.66 -4.82
CA LEU A 210 3.25 -4.02 -5.61
C LEU A 210 2.29 -2.84 -5.80
N GLU A 211 2.14 -1.97 -4.81
CA GLU A 211 1.34 -0.76 -4.94
C GLU A 211 1.99 0.24 -5.91
N CYS A 212 3.31 0.41 -5.91
CA CYS A 212 4.02 1.15 -6.96
C CYS A 212 3.73 0.59 -8.33
N ASN A 213 3.89 -0.72 -8.49
CA ASN A 213 3.71 -1.39 -9.78
C ASN A 213 2.29 -1.18 -10.31
N PHE A 214 1.29 -1.24 -9.42
CA PHE A 214 -0.09 -0.91 -9.77
C PHE A 214 -0.23 0.56 -10.21
N LEU A 215 0.28 1.51 -9.43
CA LEU A 215 0.16 2.94 -9.76
C LEU A 215 0.91 3.31 -11.05
N ASN A 216 2.07 2.72 -11.30
CA ASN A 216 2.82 2.88 -12.55
C ASN A 216 2.02 2.35 -13.76
N LYS A 217 1.37 1.20 -13.62
CA LYS A 217 0.46 0.68 -14.66
C LYS A 217 -0.75 1.58 -14.86
N ALA A 218 -1.30 2.12 -13.77
CA ALA A 218 -2.42 3.05 -13.83
C ALA A 218 -2.04 4.35 -14.55
N GLU A 219 -0.87 4.93 -14.27
CA GLU A 219 -0.38 6.14 -14.93
C GLU A 219 -0.26 6.01 -16.45
N GLN A 220 0.08 4.81 -16.95
CA GLN A 220 0.16 4.55 -18.39
C GLN A 220 -1.19 4.61 -19.11
N ARG A 221 -2.31 4.44 -18.38
CA ARG A 221 -3.67 4.38 -18.94
C ARG A 221 -4.54 5.55 -18.53
N SER A 222 -4.31 6.12 -17.36
CA SER A 222 -5.20 7.06 -16.67
C SER A 222 -4.44 8.28 -16.18
N LYS A 223 -5.14 9.36 -15.81
CA LYS A 223 -4.48 10.54 -15.27
C LYS A 223 -4.19 10.35 -13.78
N LEU A 224 -2.92 10.36 -13.41
CA LEU A 224 -2.47 10.18 -12.03
C LEU A 224 -1.76 11.44 -11.52
N PHE A 225 -2.16 11.92 -10.34
CA PHE A 225 -1.53 13.04 -9.63
C PHE A 225 -1.06 12.61 -8.25
N PHE A 226 0.16 12.96 -7.88
CA PHE A 226 0.73 12.70 -6.55
C PHE A 226 0.89 14.00 -5.78
N PHE A 227 0.49 13.99 -4.52
CA PHE A 227 0.62 15.09 -3.58
C PHE A 227 1.25 14.57 -2.29
N ALA A 228 2.44 15.06 -1.94
CA ALA A 228 3.16 14.65 -0.75
C ALA A 228 3.74 15.86 -0.02
N TYR A 229 3.95 15.71 1.30
CA TYR A 229 4.69 16.72 2.05
C TYR A 229 6.19 16.60 1.80
N ALA A 230 6.88 17.75 1.74
CA ALA A 230 8.33 17.85 1.68
C ALA A 230 8.86 18.86 2.72
N SER A 231 10.03 18.58 3.31
CA SER A 231 10.69 19.51 4.25
C SER A 231 11.72 20.37 3.52
N ASN A 232 11.88 21.62 3.94
CA ASN A 232 12.85 22.55 3.36
C ASN A 232 14.33 22.22 3.68
N GLN A 233 14.62 21.23 4.54
CA GLN A 233 15.98 20.94 5.00
C GLN A 233 16.58 19.66 4.42
N ASP A 234 15.82 18.88 3.67
CA ASP A 234 16.38 17.74 2.97
C ASP A 234 15.58 17.46 1.70
N TYR A 235 16.15 17.81 0.55
CA TYR A 235 15.78 17.24 -0.75
C TYR A 235 16.11 15.72 -0.82
N SER A 236 16.44 15.11 0.32
CA SER A 236 16.72 13.69 0.55
C SER A 236 15.63 12.99 1.37
N THR A 237 14.44 13.60 1.55
CA THR A 237 13.33 12.90 2.22
C THR A 237 13.08 11.54 1.55
N ARG A 238 12.85 10.52 2.37
CA ARG A 238 12.48 9.16 1.93
C ARG A 238 11.43 9.21 0.82
N THR A 239 10.46 10.12 0.91
CA THR A 239 9.38 10.31 -0.04
C THR A 239 9.87 10.75 -1.43
N ASP A 240 10.78 11.73 -1.53
CA ASP A 240 11.32 12.20 -2.82
C ASP A 240 12.21 11.15 -3.49
N PHE A 241 13.10 10.52 -2.71
CA PHE A 241 13.93 9.44 -3.21
C PHE A 241 13.07 8.24 -3.65
N TRP A 242 12.06 7.90 -2.87
CA TRP A 242 11.19 6.77 -3.14
C TRP A 242 10.28 7.03 -4.34
N LEU A 243 9.67 8.22 -4.46
CA LEU A 243 8.88 8.63 -5.61
C LEU A 243 9.74 8.64 -6.88
N LYS A 244 10.96 9.19 -6.83
CA LYS A 244 11.87 9.18 -7.98
C LYS A 244 12.37 7.79 -8.34
N LYS A 245 12.71 6.95 -7.35
CA LYS A 245 13.26 5.60 -7.56
C LYS A 245 12.21 4.58 -8.03
N HIS A 246 10.96 4.70 -7.60
CA HIS A 246 9.94 3.68 -7.85
C HIS A 246 8.84 4.12 -8.83
N LEU A 247 8.72 5.41 -9.15
CA LEU A 247 7.81 5.92 -10.19
C LEU A 247 8.54 6.48 -11.42
N SER A 248 9.88 6.56 -11.44
CA SER A 248 10.61 6.73 -12.71
C SER A 248 10.96 5.35 -13.27
N PRO A 249 10.69 5.05 -14.55
CA PRO A 249 11.32 3.91 -15.19
C PRO A 249 12.80 4.22 -15.44
N ASP A 250 13.66 3.21 -15.32
CA ASP A 250 15.08 3.26 -15.71
C ASP A 250 15.31 3.92 -17.08
#